data_AF-A0A5P3XEC3-F1
#
_entry.id   AF-A0A5P3XEC3-F1
#
_cell.length_a   1.000
_cell.length_b   1.000
_cell.length_c   1.000
_cell.angle_alpha   90.00
_cell.angle_beta   90.00
_cell.angle_gamma   90.00
#
_symmetry.space_group_name_H-M   'P 1'
#
loop_
_entity.id
_entity.type
_entity.pdbx_description
1 polymer ?
#
loop_
_entity_poly.entity_id
_entity_poly.type
_entity_poly.pdbx_seq_one_letter_code
_entity_poly.pdbx_strand_id
1 'polypeptide(L)'
;MKKLILLLSAIILSLSMVACSSTEGDDKGQDKVFLKDAKKSFNARTSYLADVESGKVTSNENEFLKEAVLKEKNILGKYKDAEFDNPELGKLAKDYIEGLNKQEESIKYYSSDFMKYEKLWTEGYDMRSTAITTLVDKFGLELDEKSFEELKNNAQVVKEKNDVKAKIDTMVKGIKFEKVKEEYDWKDYEAVVENTSGVDLESFYLDIKLLDKDGVVVESNTTAAAGNWKKGEKIKLTFMTDKNFEKIEWTPEYYIKE
;
A
#
# COMPACT_ATOMS: atom_id res chain seq x y z
N MET A 1 48.50 41.79 40.71
CA MET A 1 49.46 40.76 41.16
C MET A 1 49.06 39.44 40.51
N LYS A 2 49.80 38.99 39.49
CA LYS A 2 50.63 37.74 39.50
C LYS A 2 49.76 36.49 39.80
N LYS A 3 49.56 35.48 38.92
CA LYS A 3 50.43 34.88 37.89
C LYS A 3 49.67 33.83 37.05
N LEU A 4 50.17 33.65 35.82
CA LEU A 4 50.33 32.44 34.96
C LEU A 4 49.16 31.46 34.72
N ILE A 5 48.65 31.33 33.48
CA ILE A 5 49.11 30.51 32.32
C ILE A 5 48.83 29.00 32.47
N LEU A 6 47.99 28.46 31.58
CA LEU A 6 48.19 27.25 30.75
C LEU A 6 46.92 27.05 29.88
N LEU A 7 46.88 27.47 28.61
CA LEU A 7 47.32 26.78 27.37
C LEU A 7 46.58 25.46 27.07
N LEU A 8 46.16 25.38 25.80
CA LEU A 8 45.59 24.26 25.01
C LEU A 8 44.06 24.21 24.98
N SER A 9 43.38 24.08 23.84
CA SER A 9 43.72 24.14 22.41
C SER A 9 42.43 23.79 21.69
N ALA A 10 42.19 24.40 20.52
CA ALA A 10 41.32 23.89 19.45
C ALA A 10 39.81 23.81 19.80
N ILE A 11 38.83 24.10 18.94
CA ILE A 11 38.79 24.28 17.49
C ILE A 11 37.40 24.88 17.19
N ILE A 12 37.40 25.93 16.36
CA ILE A 12 36.39 26.28 15.34
C ILE A 12 34.97 26.63 15.82
N LEU A 13 34.69 27.95 15.77
CA LEU A 13 33.38 28.48 15.43
C LEU A 13 32.94 27.93 14.07
N SER A 14 31.82 27.22 14.03
CA SER A 14 30.97 27.18 12.84
C SER A 14 29.60 27.73 13.21
N LEU A 15 29.33 28.90 12.64
CA LEU A 15 28.06 29.59 12.66
C LEU A 15 26.94 28.65 12.18
N SER A 16 26.02 28.29 13.06
CA SER A 16 24.69 27.83 12.66
C SER A 16 23.89 29.04 12.17
N MET A 17 24.15 29.45 10.92
CA MET A 17 23.18 30.25 10.19
C MET A 17 21.93 29.38 9.99
N VAL A 18 20.92 29.65 10.79
CA VAL A 18 19.53 29.27 10.52
C VAL A 18 19.14 30.06 9.27
N ALA A 19 19.38 29.46 8.10
CA ALA A 19 18.83 29.94 6.85
C ALA A 19 17.35 29.51 6.79
N CYS A 20 16.47 30.33 7.36
CA CYS A 20 15.13 30.45 6.84
C CYS A 20 15.25 31.01 5.42
N SER A 21 15.25 30.15 4.41
CA SER A 21 15.03 30.58 3.03
C SER A 21 13.61 30.22 2.63
N SER A 22 12.68 31.12 2.93
CA SER A 22 11.52 31.34 2.07
C SER A 22 12.04 31.83 0.72
N THR A 23 12.34 30.90 -0.18
CA THR A 23 12.71 31.20 -1.56
C THR A 23 11.51 30.90 -2.44
N GLU A 24 10.85 31.96 -2.91
CA GLU A 24 10.13 31.96 -4.18
C GLU A 24 11.11 31.45 -5.24
N GLY A 25 11.08 30.14 -5.48
CA GLY A 25 12.11 29.45 -6.25
C GLY A 25 11.81 29.48 -7.74
N ASP A 26 12.85 29.76 -8.52
CA ASP A 26 12.98 29.56 -9.96
C ASP A 26 12.30 28.25 -10.43
N ASP A 27 11.74 28.28 -11.63
CA ASP A 27 10.80 27.28 -12.17
C ASP A 27 11.52 26.01 -12.69
N LYS A 28 12.71 25.70 -12.17
CA LYS A 28 13.73 24.87 -12.83
C LYS A 28 14.12 23.57 -12.12
N GLY A 29 13.31 23.06 -11.19
CA GLY A 29 13.53 21.74 -10.56
C GLY A 29 12.69 20.65 -11.22
N GLN A 30 13.26 19.44 -11.40
CA GLN A 30 12.54 18.29 -11.98
C GLN A 30 11.21 18.02 -11.27
N ASP A 31 11.19 18.17 -9.95
CA ASP A 31 10.02 18.02 -9.09
C ASP A 31 8.87 18.98 -9.48
N LYS A 32 9.19 20.26 -9.73
CA LYS A 32 8.19 21.25 -10.17
C LYS A 32 7.69 20.94 -11.58
N VAL A 33 8.59 20.53 -12.48
CA VAL A 33 8.21 20.13 -13.85
C VAL A 33 7.28 18.92 -13.79
N PHE A 34 7.58 17.93 -12.94
CA PHE A 34 6.72 16.77 -12.73
C PHE A 34 5.34 17.15 -12.23
N LEU A 35 5.21 18.02 -11.21
CA LEU A 35 3.90 18.45 -10.71
C LEU A 35 3.07 19.15 -11.80
N LYS A 36 3.69 20.00 -12.62
CA LYS A 36 3.02 20.62 -13.77
C LYS A 36 2.55 19.58 -14.80
N ASP A 37 3.39 18.61 -15.11
CA ASP A 37 3.06 17.55 -16.05
C ASP A 37 2.04 16.56 -15.49
N ALA A 38 2.00 16.33 -14.17
CA ALA A 38 0.97 15.55 -13.50
C ALA A 38 -0.41 16.23 -13.58
N LYS A 39 -0.48 17.56 -13.41
CA LYS A 39 -1.70 18.33 -13.65
C LYS A 39 -2.12 18.24 -15.12
N LYS A 40 -1.17 18.43 -16.03
CA LYS A 40 -1.42 18.37 -17.47
C LYS A 40 -1.90 16.98 -17.91
N SER A 41 -1.31 15.91 -17.38
CA SER A 41 -1.65 14.54 -17.71
C SER A 41 -3.05 14.19 -17.22
N PHE A 42 -3.37 14.53 -15.97
CA PHE A 42 -4.70 14.36 -15.40
C PHE A 42 -5.76 15.09 -16.25
N ASN A 43 -5.53 16.37 -16.57
CA ASN A 43 -6.44 17.16 -17.39
C ASN A 43 -6.61 16.60 -18.80
N ALA A 44 -5.55 16.01 -19.39
CA ALA A 44 -5.64 15.40 -20.71
C ALA A 44 -6.56 14.17 -20.71
N ARG A 45 -6.50 13.33 -19.66
CA ARG A 45 -7.41 12.20 -19.49
C ARG A 45 -8.85 12.67 -19.26
N THR A 46 -9.06 13.57 -18.31
CA THR A 46 -10.43 14.01 -17.95
C THR A 46 -11.11 14.74 -19.10
N SER A 47 -10.39 15.59 -19.84
CA SER A 47 -10.93 16.26 -21.03
C SER A 47 -11.33 15.27 -22.11
N TYR A 48 -10.52 14.23 -22.34
CA TYR A 48 -10.85 13.19 -23.31
C TYR A 48 -12.11 12.40 -22.90
N LEU A 49 -12.23 12.05 -21.62
CA LEU A 49 -13.43 11.37 -21.09
C LEU A 49 -14.68 12.26 -21.21
N ALA A 50 -14.57 13.56 -20.95
CA ALA A 50 -15.68 14.50 -21.15
C ALA A 50 -16.11 14.61 -22.63
N ASP A 51 -15.17 14.51 -23.57
CA ASP A 51 -15.49 14.48 -25.00
C ASP A 51 -16.18 13.16 -25.42
N VAL A 52 -15.85 12.03 -24.76
CA VAL A 52 -16.57 10.75 -24.94
C VAL A 52 -17.99 10.85 -24.36
N GLU A 53 -18.15 11.33 -23.13
CA GLU A 53 -19.46 11.48 -22.47
C GLU A 53 -20.40 12.43 -23.22
N SER A 54 -19.86 13.50 -23.81
CA SER A 54 -20.64 14.44 -24.61
C SER A 54 -20.94 13.95 -26.03
N GLY A 55 -20.44 12.77 -26.42
CA GLY A 55 -20.64 12.18 -27.75
C GLY A 55 -19.83 12.85 -28.87
N LYS A 56 -18.85 13.70 -28.54
CA LYS A 56 -17.91 14.25 -29.53
C LYS A 56 -16.91 13.19 -30.01
N VAL A 57 -16.60 12.22 -29.15
CA VAL A 57 -15.82 11.03 -29.47
C VAL A 57 -16.74 9.81 -29.40
N THR A 58 -16.86 9.09 -30.50
CA THR A 58 -17.62 7.84 -30.57
C THR A 58 -16.64 6.67 -30.72
N SER A 59 -16.52 5.86 -29.68
CA SER A 59 -15.71 4.63 -29.66
C SER A 59 -16.30 3.63 -28.68
N ASN A 60 -15.92 2.36 -28.77
CA ASN A 60 -16.31 1.38 -27.76
C ASN A 60 -15.55 1.59 -26.45
N GLU A 61 -16.03 0.96 -25.38
CA GLU A 61 -15.49 1.10 -24.02
C GLU A 61 -14.00 0.81 -23.93
N ASN A 62 -13.58 -0.34 -24.44
CA ASN A 62 -12.18 -0.74 -24.41
C ASN A 62 -11.27 0.27 -25.14
N GLU A 63 -11.72 0.80 -26.28
CA GLU A 63 -10.98 1.81 -27.06
C GLU A 63 -10.83 3.13 -26.30
N PHE A 64 -11.92 3.68 -25.73
CA PHE A 64 -11.79 4.95 -25.02
C PHE A 64 -11.03 4.80 -23.70
N LEU A 65 -11.19 3.69 -22.99
CA LEU A 65 -10.41 3.45 -21.76
C LEU A 65 -8.91 3.39 -22.08
N LYS A 66 -8.53 2.75 -23.19
CA LYS A 66 -7.16 2.72 -23.67
C LYS A 66 -6.64 4.11 -24.02
N GLU A 67 -7.38 4.87 -24.80
CA GLU A 67 -6.95 6.21 -25.19
C GLU A 67 -6.85 7.14 -23.98
N ALA A 68 -7.78 7.05 -23.02
CA ALA A 68 -7.74 7.80 -21.77
C ALA A 68 -6.46 7.52 -20.96
N VAL A 69 -6.05 6.26 -20.84
CA VAL A 69 -4.77 5.88 -20.19
C VAL A 69 -3.57 6.42 -20.98
N LEU A 70 -3.60 6.31 -22.31
CA LEU A 70 -2.51 6.78 -23.17
C LEU A 70 -2.35 8.31 -23.15
N LYS A 71 -3.43 9.10 -23.09
CA LYS A 71 -3.36 10.57 -22.96
C LYS A 71 -2.49 10.98 -21.78
N GLU A 72 -2.65 10.28 -20.66
CA GLU A 72 -1.94 10.55 -19.43
C GLU A 72 -0.51 10.00 -19.45
N LYS A 73 -0.36 8.73 -19.85
CA LYS A 73 0.93 8.04 -19.90
C LYS A 73 1.91 8.68 -20.86
N ASN A 74 1.44 9.21 -21.99
CA ASN A 74 2.32 9.88 -22.97
C ASN A 74 2.99 11.14 -22.41
N ILE A 75 2.38 11.79 -21.41
CA ILE A 75 2.96 12.97 -20.75
C ILE A 75 3.94 12.53 -19.65
N LEU A 76 3.57 11.51 -18.86
CA LEU A 76 4.33 11.08 -17.69
C LEU A 76 5.44 10.06 -17.98
N GLY A 77 5.41 9.38 -19.12
CA GLY A 77 6.34 8.28 -19.43
C GLY A 77 7.81 8.67 -19.34
N LYS A 78 8.15 9.94 -19.58
CA LYS A 78 9.50 10.49 -19.45
C LYS A 78 10.08 10.47 -18.02
N TYR A 79 9.25 10.26 -16.99
CA TYR A 79 9.67 10.25 -15.59
C TYR A 79 10.02 8.86 -15.04
N LYS A 80 9.86 7.80 -15.84
CA LYS A 80 10.09 6.41 -15.40
C LYS A 80 11.48 6.22 -14.75
N ASP A 81 12.49 6.80 -15.39
CA ASP A 81 13.90 6.71 -14.98
C ASP A 81 14.45 8.08 -14.56
N ALA A 82 13.57 9.05 -14.28
CA ALA A 82 14.00 10.37 -13.85
C ALA A 82 14.50 10.37 -12.40
N GLU A 83 15.52 11.19 -12.15
CA GLU A 83 16.00 11.50 -10.81
C GLU A 83 15.20 12.67 -10.23
N PHE A 84 14.77 12.55 -8.98
CA PHE A 84 13.98 13.55 -8.28
C PHE A 84 14.76 14.07 -7.09
N ASP A 85 14.60 15.36 -6.80
CA ASP A 85 15.23 15.99 -5.64
C ASP A 85 14.56 15.48 -4.36
N ASN A 86 13.23 15.36 -4.39
CA ASN A 86 12.45 14.76 -3.33
C ASN A 86 12.23 13.24 -3.58
N PRO A 87 12.73 12.35 -2.71
CA PRO A 87 12.59 10.91 -2.89
C PRO A 87 11.14 10.42 -2.78
N GLU A 88 10.28 11.11 -2.02
CA GLU A 88 8.84 10.79 -1.94
C GLU A 88 8.14 11.17 -3.25
N LEU A 89 8.47 12.31 -3.87
CA LEU A 89 7.96 12.64 -5.22
C LEU A 89 8.43 11.64 -6.27
N GLY A 90 9.70 11.24 -6.22
CA GLY A 90 10.22 10.21 -7.12
C GLY A 90 9.50 8.86 -6.97
N LYS A 91 9.15 8.48 -5.73
CA LYS A 91 8.31 7.30 -5.49
C LYS A 91 6.90 7.47 -6.03
N LEU A 92 6.25 8.60 -5.76
CA LEU A 92 4.89 8.89 -6.23
C LEU A 92 4.80 8.92 -7.76
N ALA A 93 5.80 9.49 -8.44
CA ALA A 93 5.89 9.47 -9.90
C ALA A 93 5.95 8.04 -10.45
N LYS A 94 6.77 7.18 -9.83
CA LYS A 94 6.88 5.76 -10.21
C LYS A 94 5.59 5.00 -9.94
N ASP A 95 4.98 5.18 -8.77
CA ASP A 95 3.71 4.53 -8.42
C ASP A 95 2.58 4.96 -9.37
N TYR A 96 2.54 6.24 -9.73
CA TYR A 96 1.56 6.78 -10.67
C TYR A 96 1.73 6.16 -12.07
N ILE A 97 2.97 6.12 -12.60
CA ILE A 97 3.27 5.52 -13.91
C ILE A 97 3.00 4.01 -13.89
N GLU A 98 3.31 3.33 -12.80
CA GLU A 98 3.03 1.89 -12.68
C GLU A 98 1.52 1.61 -12.64
N GLY A 99 0.74 2.45 -11.96
CA GLY A 99 -0.72 2.37 -12.01
C GLY A 99 -1.26 2.49 -13.45
N LEU A 100 -0.72 3.44 -14.22
CA LEU A 100 -1.05 3.58 -15.64
C LEU A 100 -0.62 2.38 -16.50
N ASN A 101 0.55 1.79 -16.21
CA ASN A 101 1.00 0.57 -16.90
C ASN A 101 0.06 -0.60 -16.65
N LYS A 102 -0.41 -0.78 -15.41
CA LYS A 102 -1.38 -1.84 -15.07
C LYS A 102 -2.72 -1.64 -15.76
N GLN A 103 -3.24 -0.41 -15.81
CA GLN A 103 -4.46 -0.10 -16.56
C GLN A 103 -4.30 -0.34 -18.06
N GLU A 104 -3.16 0.03 -18.67
CA GLU A 104 -2.89 -0.26 -20.08
C GLU A 104 -2.77 -1.77 -20.32
N GLU A 105 -2.13 -2.51 -19.42
CA GLU A 105 -1.99 -3.94 -19.52
C GLU A 105 -3.34 -4.65 -19.40
N SER A 106 -4.20 -4.22 -18.47
CA SER A 106 -5.48 -4.85 -18.21
C SER A 106 -6.36 -4.88 -19.47
N ILE A 107 -6.34 -3.80 -20.26
CA ILE A 107 -7.09 -3.65 -21.53
C ILE A 107 -6.86 -4.80 -22.51
N LYS A 108 -5.67 -5.44 -22.50
CA LYS A 108 -5.39 -6.61 -23.35
C LYS A 108 -6.29 -7.81 -23.01
N TYR A 109 -6.82 -7.86 -21.80
CA TYR A 109 -7.64 -8.93 -21.25
C TYR A 109 -9.13 -8.63 -21.30
N TYR A 110 -9.54 -7.41 -21.71
CA TYR A 110 -10.92 -6.94 -21.67
C TYR A 110 -11.94 -7.95 -22.21
N SER A 111 -11.66 -8.56 -23.36
CA SER A 111 -12.55 -9.54 -24.01
C SER A 111 -12.14 -11.00 -23.83
N SER A 112 -10.94 -11.28 -23.30
CA SER A 112 -10.37 -12.63 -23.26
C SER A 112 -10.31 -13.24 -21.86
N ASP A 113 -10.12 -12.41 -20.84
CA ASP A 113 -10.06 -12.81 -19.43
C ASP A 113 -10.52 -11.63 -18.56
N PHE A 114 -11.84 -11.54 -18.38
CA PHE A 114 -12.45 -10.42 -17.68
C PHE A 114 -12.01 -10.33 -16.20
N MET A 115 -11.77 -11.46 -15.53
CA MET A 115 -11.28 -11.46 -14.15
C MET A 115 -9.87 -10.85 -14.06
N LYS A 116 -8.99 -11.17 -15.02
CA LYS A 116 -7.67 -10.57 -15.08
C LYS A 116 -7.72 -9.09 -15.46
N TYR A 117 -8.62 -8.70 -16.36
CA TYR A 117 -8.88 -7.29 -16.67
C TYR A 117 -9.28 -6.51 -15.41
N GLU A 118 -10.34 -6.94 -14.71
CA GLU A 118 -10.88 -6.28 -13.51
C GLU A 118 -9.79 -6.13 -12.43
N LYS A 119 -9.03 -7.21 -12.18
CA LYS A 119 -7.95 -7.21 -11.20
C LYS A 119 -6.88 -6.16 -11.52
N LEU A 120 -6.32 -6.21 -12.74
CA LEU A 120 -5.22 -5.30 -13.12
C LEU A 120 -5.71 -3.86 -13.25
N TRP A 121 -6.94 -3.64 -13.74
CA TRP A 121 -7.53 -2.31 -13.83
C TRP A 121 -7.72 -1.69 -12.45
N THR A 122 -8.28 -2.46 -11.51
CA THR A 122 -8.49 -2.04 -10.12
C THR A 122 -7.16 -1.75 -9.42
N GLU A 123 -6.19 -2.67 -9.50
CA GLU A 123 -4.84 -2.45 -8.96
C GLU A 123 -4.20 -1.18 -9.51
N GLY A 124 -4.30 -0.96 -10.83
CA GLY A 124 -3.77 0.23 -11.47
C GLY A 124 -4.49 1.52 -11.05
N TYR A 125 -5.82 1.46 -10.92
CA TYR A 125 -6.65 2.58 -10.47
C TYR A 125 -6.38 2.95 -9.00
N ASP A 126 -6.20 1.97 -8.13
CA ASP A 126 -5.85 2.14 -6.72
C ASP A 126 -4.48 2.84 -6.56
N MET A 127 -3.48 2.39 -7.33
CA MET A 127 -2.15 3.03 -7.34
C MET A 127 -2.22 4.47 -7.85
N ARG A 128 -2.92 4.67 -8.98
CA ARG A 128 -3.09 5.98 -9.62
C ARG A 128 -3.79 6.98 -8.70
N SER A 129 -4.94 6.61 -8.15
CA SER A 129 -5.75 7.46 -7.27
C SER A 129 -5.00 7.83 -5.99
N THR A 130 -4.32 6.86 -5.37
CA THR A 130 -3.50 7.08 -4.17
C THR A 130 -2.35 8.05 -4.45
N ALA A 131 -1.63 7.85 -5.57
CA ALA A 131 -0.51 8.71 -5.94
C ALA A 131 -0.97 10.15 -6.20
N ILE A 132 -2.00 10.34 -7.04
CA ILE A 132 -2.53 11.68 -7.36
C ILE A 132 -3.04 12.37 -6.10
N THR A 133 -3.80 11.67 -5.24
CA THR A 133 -4.32 12.25 -4.00
C THR A 133 -3.19 12.69 -3.07
N THR A 134 -2.12 11.90 -2.97
CA THR A 134 -0.95 12.29 -2.18
C THR A 134 -0.23 13.52 -2.78
N LEU A 135 -0.18 13.65 -4.11
CA LEU A 135 0.37 14.84 -4.77
C LEU A 135 -0.45 16.10 -4.48
N VAL A 136 -1.78 15.97 -4.43
CA VAL A 136 -2.68 17.07 -4.02
C VAL A 136 -2.43 17.44 -2.56
N ASP A 137 -2.54 16.46 -1.65
CA ASP A 137 -2.53 16.71 -0.21
C ASP A 137 -1.17 17.15 0.34
N LYS A 138 -0.07 16.61 -0.18
CA LYS A 138 1.29 16.87 0.36
C LYS A 138 2.13 17.81 -0.47
N PHE A 139 1.90 17.85 -1.78
CA PHE A 139 2.75 18.58 -2.72
C PHE A 139 2.05 19.76 -3.41
N GLY A 140 0.80 20.03 -3.03
CA GLY A 140 0.05 21.19 -3.50
C GLY A 140 -0.31 21.11 -4.99
N LEU A 141 -0.49 19.91 -5.54
CA LEU A 141 -0.98 19.75 -6.90
C LEU A 141 -2.43 20.26 -6.99
N GLU A 142 -2.65 21.33 -7.74
CA GLU A 142 -3.98 21.92 -7.91
C GLU A 142 -4.75 21.26 -9.06
N LEU A 143 -5.82 20.53 -8.74
CA LEU A 143 -6.74 19.91 -9.70
C LEU A 143 -8.15 20.50 -9.56
N ASP A 144 -8.97 20.37 -10.60
CA ASP A 144 -10.41 20.67 -10.51
C ASP A 144 -11.09 19.69 -9.56
N GLU A 145 -11.75 20.20 -8.52
CA GLU A 145 -12.28 19.40 -7.40
C GLU A 145 -13.31 18.38 -7.88
N LYS A 146 -14.21 18.79 -8.78
CA LYS A 146 -15.26 17.91 -9.33
C LYS A 146 -14.67 16.74 -10.13
N SER A 147 -13.64 17.01 -10.93
CA SER A 147 -12.97 15.98 -11.72
C SER A 147 -12.11 15.04 -10.86
N PHE A 148 -11.70 15.48 -9.66
CA PHE A 148 -10.80 14.75 -8.75
C PHE A 148 -11.53 13.95 -7.67
N GLU A 149 -12.80 14.27 -7.38
CA GLU A 149 -13.59 13.67 -6.30
C GLU A 149 -13.61 12.14 -6.32
N GLU A 150 -13.78 11.53 -7.50
CA GLU A 150 -13.79 10.06 -7.65
C GLU A 150 -12.47 9.42 -7.20
N LEU A 151 -11.33 10.01 -7.59
CA LEU A 151 -10.02 9.50 -7.20
C LEU A 151 -9.78 9.67 -5.71
N LYS A 152 -10.23 10.78 -5.13
CA LYS A 152 -10.12 11.03 -3.69
C LYS A 152 -10.90 9.98 -2.90
N ASN A 153 -12.12 9.68 -3.32
CA ASN A 153 -12.95 8.65 -2.71
C ASN A 153 -12.29 7.26 -2.82
N ASN A 154 -11.76 6.91 -4.00
CA ASN A 154 -11.06 5.64 -4.16
C ASN A 154 -9.79 5.55 -3.29
N ALA A 155 -8.97 6.61 -3.25
CA ALA A 155 -7.77 6.65 -2.42
C ALA A 155 -8.11 6.50 -0.93
N GLN A 156 -9.24 7.06 -0.47
CA GLN A 156 -9.74 6.84 0.88
C GLN A 156 -10.09 5.38 1.13
N VAL A 157 -10.83 4.73 0.22
CA VAL A 157 -11.17 3.30 0.32
C VAL A 157 -9.91 2.43 0.36
N VAL A 158 -8.92 2.72 -0.49
CA VAL A 158 -7.62 2.01 -0.49
C VAL A 158 -6.90 2.18 0.84
N LYS A 159 -6.89 3.40 1.40
CA LYS A 159 -6.31 3.68 2.70
C LYS A 159 -7.00 2.87 3.80
N GLU A 160 -8.32 2.86 3.84
CA GLU A 160 -9.11 2.11 4.83
C GLU A 160 -8.84 0.60 4.73
N LYS A 161 -8.81 0.04 3.51
CA LYS A 161 -8.45 -1.37 3.27
C LYS A 161 -7.04 -1.70 3.78
N ASN A 162 -6.05 -0.85 3.48
CA ASN A 162 -4.68 -1.03 3.94
C ASN A 162 -4.53 -0.91 5.45
N ASP A 163 -5.24 0.04 6.08
CA ASP A 163 -5.28 0.22 7.53
C ASP A 163 -5.87 -1.02 8.22
N VAL A 164 -6.94 -1.61 7.67
CA VAL A 164 -7.52 -2.86 8.18
C VAL A 164 -6.55 -4.03 8.01
N LYS A 165 -5.94 -4.19 6.83
CA LYS A 165 -4.93 -5.23 6.57
C LYS A 165 -3.77 -5.14 7.56
N ALA A 166 -3.23 -3.96 7.79
CA ALA A 166 -2.13 -3.75 8.74
C ALA A 166 -2.52 -4.10 10.19
N LYS A 167 -3.77 -3.83 10.60
CA LYS A 167 -4.28 -4.25 11.91
C LYS A 167 -4.43 -5.77 12.01
N ILE A 168 -4.91 -6.43 10.96
CA ILE A 168 -4.98 -7.90 10.92
C ILE A 168 -3.57 -8.49 10.98
N ASP A 169 -2.62 -8.00 10.19
CA ASP A 169 -1.23 -8.47 10.22
C ASP A 169 -0.60 -8.30 11.61
N THR A 170 -0.88 -7.18 12.28
CA THR A 170 -0.41 -6.92 13.64
C THR A 170 -1.04 -7.88 14.65
N MET A 171 -2.35 -8.09 14.57
CA MET A 171 -3.09 -9.04 15.40
C MET A 171 -2.56 -10.46 15.23
N VAL A 172 -2.39 -10.92 13.99
CA VAL A 172 -1.92 -12.27 13.66
C VAL A 172 -0.48 -12.50 14.12
N LYS A 173 0.41 -11.50 13.99
CA LYS A 173 1.78 -11.57 14.54
C LYS A 173 1.81 -11.66 16.06
N GLY A 174 0.78 -11.17 16.73
CA GLY A 174 0.64 -11.21 18.19
C GLY A 174 0.17 -12.56 18.74
N ILE A 175 -0.27 -13.48 17.89
CA ILE A 175 -0.78 -14.79 18.31
C ILE A 175 0.35 -15.59 18.98
N LYS A 176 0.03 -16.20 20.12
CA LYS A 176 0.94 -17.06 20.87
C LYS A 176 0.22 -18.35 21.22
N PHE A 177 0.66 -19.44 20.60
CA PHE A 177 0.21 -20.78 20.95
C PHE A 177 1.00 -21.29 22.15
N GLU A 178 0.29 -21.69 23.20
CA GLU A 178 0.86 -22.27 24.40
C GLU A 178 0.45 -23.73 24.50
N LYS A 179 1.38 -24.60 24.90
CA LYS A 179 1.05 -26.00 25.21
C LYS A 179 0.24 -26.01 26.51
N VAL A 180 -1.02 -26.43 26.44
CA VAL A 180 -1.91 -26.44 27.60
C VAL A 180 -2.08 -27.83 28.22
N LYS A 181 -1.82 -28.88 27.44
CA LYS A 181 -2.04 -30.27 27.85
C LYS A 181 -1.08 -31.21 27.12
N GLU A 182 -0.69 -32.27 27.80
CA GLU A 182 0.11 -33.38 27.25
C GLU A 182 -0.40 -34.69 27.85
N GLU A 183 -0.88 -35.59 26.99
CA GLU A 183 -1.36 -36.92 27.37
C GLU A 183 -0.79 -37.96 26.40
N TYR A 184 -0.05 -38.93 26.95
CA TYR A 184 0.76 -39.86 26.16
C TYR A 184 1.73 -39.07 25.26
N ASP A 185 1.72 -39.33 23.95
CA ASP A 185 2.58 -38.62 22.98
C ASP A 185 1.92 -37.36 22.40
N TRP A 186 0.64 -37.11 22.67
CA TRP A 186 -0.13 -36.00 22.11
C TRP A 186 -0.04 -34.73 22.98
N LYS A 187 0.21 -33.60 22.32
CA LYS A 187 0.32 -32.27 22.92
C LYS A 187 -0.73 -31.35 22.33
N ASP A 188 -1.53 -30.70 23.19
CA ASP A 188 -2.53 -29.71 22.79
C ASP A 188 -1.98 -28.30 22.93
N TYR A 189 -2.18 -27.49 21.89
CA TYR A 189 -1.80 -26.09 21.85
C TYR A 189 -3.03 -25.20 21.71
N GLU A 190 -3.08 -24.14 22.50
CA GLU A 190 -4.16 -23.14 22.45
C GLU A 190 -3.62 -21.73 22.31
N ALA A 191 -4.36 -20.88 21.61
CA ALA A 191 -4.18 -19.43 21.63
C ALA A 191 -5.54 -18.74 21.82
N VAL A 192 -5.61 -17.78 22.74
CA VAL A 192 -6.78 -16.90 22.88
C VAL A 192 -6.47 -15.59 22.18
N VAL A 193 -7.24 -15.26 21.15
CA VAL A 193 -6.98 -14.11 20.28
C VAL A 193 -8.22 -13.21 20.24
N GLU A 194 -8.01 -11.90 20.36
CA GLU A 194 -9.05 -10.89 20.21
C GLU A 194 -9.01 -10.30 18.80
N ASN A 195 -10.18 -10.13 18.15
CA ASN A 195 -10.24 -9.44 16.87
C ASN A 195 -10.03 -7.93 17.04
N THR A 196 -8.78 -7.47 16.91
CA THR A 196 -8.41 -6.06 17.01
C THR A 196 -8.37 -5.34 15.65
N SER A 197 -8.89 -5.96 14.58
CA SER A 197 -8.89 -5.37 13.23
C SER A 197 -9.81 -4.15 13.09
N GLY A 198 -10.84 -4.07 13.93
CA GLY A 198 -11.89 -3.07 13.88
C GLY A 198 -13.05 -3.42 12.94
N VAL A 199 -12.99 -4.55 12.25
CA VAL A 199 -14.04 -5.08 11.36
C VAL A 199 -14.44 -6.49 11.77
N ASP A 200 -15.62 -6.92 11.32
CA ASP A 200 -16.03 -8.32 11.45
C ASP A 200 -15.37 -9.14 10.33
N LEU A 201 -14.82 -10.30 10.68
CA LEU A 201 -14.31 -11.26 9.72
C LEU A 201 -15.36 -12.35 9.52
N GLU A 202 -15.81 -12.57 8.29
CA GLU A 202 -16.79 -13.62 7.98
C GLU A 202 -16.16 -15.02 8.12
N SER A 203 -14.89 -15.11 7.75
CA SER A 203 -14.08 -16.31 7.96
C SER A 203 -12.67 -15.90 8.39
N PHE A 204 -12.06 -16.74 9.22
CA PHE A 204 -10.67 -16.62 9.62
C PHE A 204 -10.12 -18.00 9.95
N TYR A 205 -9.00 -18.36 9.34
CA TYR A 205 -8.23 -19.53 9.73
C TYR A 205 -6.73 -19.28 9.59
N LEU A 206 -5.97 -20.14 10.26
CA LEU A 206 -4.52 -20.19 10.18
C LEU A 206 -4.10 -21.55 9.64
N ASP A 207 -3.27 -21.52 8.62
CA ASP A 207 -2.46 -22.67 8.23
C ASP A 207 -1.20 -22.69 9.08
N ILE A 208 -1.07 -23.69 9.93
CA ILE A 208 -0.01 -23.86 10.91
C ILE A 208 1.01 -24.86 10.36
N LYS A 209 2.29 -24.50 10.44
CA LYS A 209 3.41 -25.39 10.15
C LYS A 209 4.24 -25.58 11.39
N LEU A 210 4.56 -26.84 11.70
CA LEU A 210 5.48 -27.21 12.77
C LEU A 210 6.81 -27.55 12.13
N LEU A 211 7.89 -26.89 12.57
CA LEU A 211 9.21 -27.04 12.01
C LEU A 211 10.16 -27.64 13.05
N ASP A 212 11.04 -28.54 12.62
CA ASP A 212 12.14 -29.04 13.45
C ASP A 212 13.30 -28.03 13.56
N LYS A 213 14.37 -28.44 14.25
CA LYS A 213 15.58 -27.62 14.46
C LYS A 213 16.30 -27.21 13.18
N ASP A 214 16.13 -27.99 12.10
CA ASP A 214 16.77 -27.76 10.81
C ASP A 214 15.85 -26.94 9.87
N GLY A 215 14.66 -26.55 10.35
CA GLY A 215 13.67 -25.78 9.60
C GLY A 215 12.82 -26.64 8.65
N VAL A 216 12.82 -27.97 8.81
CA VAL A 216 11.99 -28.87 8.01
C VAL A 216 10.59 -28.92 8.60
N VAL A 217 9.57 -28.76 7.75
CA VAL A 217 8.17 -28.92 8.16
C VAL A 217 7.91 -30.39 8.51
N VAL A 218 7.66 -30.67 9.79
CA VAL A 218 7.36 -32.01 10.29
C VAL A 218 5.86 -32.31 10.32
N GLU A 219 5.03 -31.27 10.35
CA GLU A 219 3.57 -31.38 10.27
C GLU A 219 2.93 -30.07 9.82
N SER A 220 1.74 -30.16 9.21
CA SER A 220 0.87 -29.02 8.92
C SER A 220 -0.52 -29.24 9.51
N ASN A 221 -1.06 -28.20 10.13
CA ASN A 221 -2.36 -28.18 10.81
C ASN A 221 -3.16 -26.97 10.33
N THR A 222 -4.47 -26.97 10.55
CA THR A 222 -5.32 -25.78 10.32
C THR A 222 -6.19 -25.54 11.54
N THR A 223 -6.38 -24.27 11.90
CA THR A 223 -7.29 -23.87 12.98
C THR A 223 -8.10 -22.65 12.56
N ALA A 224 -9.35 -22.56 12.98
CA ALA A 224 -10.30 -21.56 12.46
C ALA A 224 -11.17 -20.95 13.55
N ALA A 225 -11.66 -19.74 13.29
CA ALA A 225 -12.78 -19.18 14.03
C ALA A 225 -14.06 -19.98 13.71
N ALA A 226 -14.92 -20.17 14.73
CA ALA A 226 -16.21 -20.81 14.53
C ALA A 226 -17.21 -19.82 13.90
N GLY A 227 -17.24 -19.78 12.58
CA GLY A 227 -18.05 -18.82 11.82
C GLY A 227 -17.50 -17.39 11.90
N ASN A 228 -18.39 -16.41 11.88
CA ASN A 228 -18.02 -15.00 11.87
C ASN A 228 -17.29 -14.61 13.16
N TRP A 229 -16.10 -14.01 13.03
CA TRP A 229 -15.32 -13.49 14.14
C TRP A 229 -15.55 -11.98 14.26
N LYS A 230 -16.39 -11.57 15.22
CA LYS A 230 -16.82 -10.18 15.38
C LYS A 230 -15.69 -9.30 15.89
N LYS A 231 -15.71 -8.01 15.55
CA LYS A 231 -14.77 -7.03 16.11
C LYS A 231 -14.81 -7.04 17.65
N GLY A 232 -13.64 -7.12 18.28
CA GLY A 232 -13.48 -7.20 19.74
C GLY A 232 -13.83 -8.55 20.37
N GLU A 233 -14.30 -9.54 19.60
CA GLU A 233 -14.58 -10.88 20.11
C GLU A 233 -13.27 -11.64 20.33
N LYS A 234 -13.22 -12.42 21.42
CA LYS A 234 -12.15 -13.37 21.68
C LYS A 234 -12.54 -14.75 21.22
N ILE A 235 -11.67 -15.38 20.44
CA ILE A 235 -11.79 -16.79 20.07
C ILE A 235 -10.64 -17.59 20.66
N LYS A 236 -10.86 -18.89 20.78
CA LYS A 236 -9.82 -19.86 21.09
C LYS A 236 -9.47 -20.61 19.80
N LEU A 237 -8.20 -20.55 19.41
CA LEU A 237 -7.63 -21.34 18.33
C LEU A 237 -6.88 -22.52 18.93
N THR A 238 -7.04 -23.70 18.36
CA THR A 238 -6.44 -24.94 18.89
C THR A 238 -5.88 -25.81 17.78
N PHE A 239 -4.78 -26.51 18.07
CA PHE A 239 -4.30 -27.65 17.29
C PHE A 239 -3.63 -28.66 18.22
N MET A 240 -3.45 -29.90 17.74
CA MET A 240 -2.78 -30.97 18.49
C MET A 240 -1.74 -31.65 17.62
N THR A 241 -0.72 -32.23 18.25
CA THR A 241 0.36 -32.92 17.54
C THR A 241 1.02 -33.98 18.42
N ASP A 242 1.48 -35.06 17.80
CA ASP A 242 2.37 -36.06 18.37
C ASP A 242 3.84 -35.86 17.94
N LYS A 243 4.12 -34.84 17.11
CA LYS A 243 5.45 -34.57 16.57
C LYS A 243 6.29 -33.75 17.54
N ASN A 244 7.61 -33.95 17.44
CA ASN A 244 8.58 -33.05 18.05
C ASN A 244 8.91 -31.94 17.06
N PHE A 245 8.87 -30.69 17.52
CA PHE A 245 9.14 -29.50 16.72
C PHE A 245 9.78 -28.43 17.60
N GLU A 246 10.48 -27.48 16.98
CA GLU A 246 11.15 -26.35 17.63
C GLU A 246 10.41 -25.03 17.38
N LYS A 247 9.70 -24.91 16.26
CA LYS A 247 9.06 -23.66 15.83
C LYS A 247 7.65 -23.90 15.30
N ILE A 248 6.76 -22.97 15.62
CA ILE A 248 5.42 -22.86 15.03
C ILE A 248 5.44 -21.65 14.09
N GLU A 249 5.04 -21.85 12.84
CA GLU A 249 4.76 -20.79 11.88
C GLU A 249 3.29 -20.86 11.47
N TRP A 250 2.70 -19.72 11.12
CA TRP A 250 1.35 -19.69 10.60
C TRP A 250 1.14 -18.62 9.53
N THR A 251 0.21 -18.91 8.61
CA THR A 251 -0.27 -17.99 7.59
C THR A 251 -1.78 -17.78 7.78
N PRO A 252 -2.26 -16.52 7.89
CA PRO A 252 -3.68 -16.26 8.01
C PRO A 252 -4.37 -16.27 6.64
N GLU A 253 -5.59 -16.79 6.61
CA GLU A 253 -6.55 -16.62 5.52
C GLU A 253 -7.87 -16.12 6.11
N TYR A 254 -8.45 -15.10 5.49
CA TYR A 254 -9.62 -14.42 6.03
C TYR A 254 -10.45 -13.73 4.94
N TYR A 255 -11.74 -13.57 5.24
CA TYR A 255 -12.65 -12.74 4.46
C TYR A 255 -13.24 -11.66 5.36
N ILE A 256 -13.14 -10.40 4.92
CA ILE A 256 -13.73 -9.26 5.62
C ILE A 256 -15.17 -9.15 5.13
N LYS A 257 -16.10 -9.01 6.08
CA LYS A 257 -17.50 -8.77 5.73
C LYS A 257 -17.64 -7.33 5.22
N GLU A 258 -18.11 -7.18 3.98
CA GLU A 258 -18.44 -5.88 3.36
C GLU A 258 -19.62 -5.16 4.07
#